data_AF-A0A940KJ92-F1
#
_entry.id   AF-A0A940KJ92-F1
#
_cell.length_a   1.000
_cell.length_b   1.000
_cell.length_c   1.000
_cell.angle_alpha   90.00
_cell.angle_beta   90.00
_cell.angle_gamma   90.00
#
_symmetry.space_group_name_H-M   'P 1'
#
loop_
_entity.id
_entity.type
_entity.pdbx_description
1 polymer ?
#
loop_
_entity_poly.entity_id
_entity_poly.type
_entity_poly.pdbx_seq_one_letter_code
_entity_poly.pdbx_strand_id
1 'polypeptide(L)'
;MKRSNLVCFIFCLGVLSFSSCTKHLKDDLRRLQQQYDDLSHGLGSDEPITATTTFKDKKGNAISITDTYRFKSANYQTQYMIKQADGTYYIYFERFVDVQWNEGLAMSFIYNPATKEISRQQVFHYWDDNAEYNSFVQYNVAQYSDGLKFDLNLRELDVSTGNISLDVKIEGTEVYTKTAPSYYVPVVGSPVSTSFSFTGKLGIF
;
A
#
# COMPACT_ATOMS: atom_id res chain seq x y z
N MET A 1 50.76 -35.89 -23.21
CA MET A 1 50.09 -36.46 -22.01
C MET A 1 48.60 -36.10 -22.13
N LYS A 2 47.71 -36.88 -22.76
CA LYS A 2 46.99 -38.07 -22.27
C LYS A 2 46.53 -37.96 -20.79
N ARG A 3 45.26 -37.61 -20.53
CA ARG A 3 44.14 -38.56 -20.30
C ARG A 3 42.85 -37.81 -19.95
N SER A 4 41.80 -38.11 -20.72
CA SER A 4 40.40 -38.04 -20.30
C SER A 4 40.17 -39.06 -19.18
N ASN A 5 39.35 -38.75 -18.18
CA ASN A 5 38.78 -39.72 -17.26
C ASN A 5 37.32 -39.37 -16.97
N LEU A 6 36.45 -39.99 -17.78
CA LEU A 6 35.11 -40.37 -17.40
C LEU A 6 35.23 -41.51 -16.37
N VAL A 7 34.65 -41.38 -15.18
CA VAL A 7 34.29 -42.54 -14.35
C VAL A 7 32.84 -42.38 -13.90
N CYS A 8 32.08 -43.39 -14.25
CA CYS A 8 30.66 -43.56 -14.07
C CYS A 8 30.43 -44.54 -12.91
N PHE A 9 29.22 -44.50 -12.34
CA PHE A 9 28.59 -45.46 -11.42
C PHE A 9 29.11 -45.59 -9.99
N ILE A 10 28.23 -45.29 -9.02
CA ILE A 10 27.63 -46.31 -8.15
C ILE A 10 26.14 -45.99 -7.93
N PHE A 11 25.28 -46.82 -8.51
CA PHE A 11 23.90 -47.02 -8.06
C PHE A 11 23.98 -48.02 -6.90
N CYS A 12 23.75 -47.58 -5.67
CA CYS A 12 23.44 -48.48 -4.57
C CYS A 12 22.11 -48.05 -3.95
N LEU A 13 21.09 -48.85 -4.27
CA LEU A 13 19.85 -48.97 -3.53
C LEU A 13 20.18 -49.16 -2.04
N GLY A 14 19.77 -48.18 -1.23
CA GLY A 14 19.77 -48.23 0.22
C GLY A 14 18.47 -47.62 0.72
N VAL A 15 17.36 -48.34 0.55
CA VAL A 15 16.08 -47.99 1.17
C VAL A 15 16.18 -48.35 2.65
N LEU A 16 16.68 -47.44 3.49
CA LEU A 16 16.41 -47.41 4.92
C LEU A 16 16.39 -45.95 5.41
N SER A 17 15.18 -45.45 5.59
CA SER A 17 14.79 -44.52 6.67
C SER A 17 15.43 -43.11 6.71
N PHE A 18 15.19 -42.29 5.68
CA PHE A 18 15.40 -40.83 5.74
C PHE A 18 14.10 -40.05 5.48
N SER A 19 13.07 -40.29 6.29
CA SER A 19 11.86 -39.45 6.32
C SER A 19 12.11 -38.07 6.93
N SER A 20 13.28 -37.82 7.52
CA SER A 20 13.70 -36.53 8.09
C SER A 20 14.42 -35.62 7.09
N CYS A 21 15.40 -36.13 6.32
CA CYS A 21 16.12 -35.30 5.32
C CYS A 21 15.22 -34.82 4.17
N THR A 22 14.26 -35.63 3.73
CA THR A 22 13.30 -35.25 2.68
C THR A 22 12.29 -34.22 3.15
N LYS A 23 11.95 -34.22 4.44
CA LYS A 23 11.07 -33.21 5.05
C LYS A 23 11.76 -31.86 5.13
N HIS A 24 13.01 -31.84 5.62
CA HIS A 24 13.83 -30.64 5.61
C HIS A 24 14.07 -30.10 4.20
N LEU A 25 14.37 -30.97 3.22
CA LEU A 25 14.57 -30.55 1.84
C LEU A 25 13.30 -29.95 1.21
N LYS A 26 12.12 -30.49 1.51
CA LYS A 26 10.83 -29.98 1.01
C LYS A 26 10.43 -28.67 1.70
N ASP A 27 10.69 -28.56 3.00
CA ASP A 27 10.46 -27.33 3.76
C ASP A 27 11.43 -26.23 3.33
N ASP A 28 12.70 -26.57 3.06
CA ASP A 28 13.70 -25.65 2.52
C ASP A 28 13.35 -25.23 1.10
N LEU A 29 12.87 -26.14 0.23
CA LEU A 29 12.37 -25.79 -1.10
C LEU A 29 11.18 -24.84 -1.01
N ARG A 30 10.22 -25.12 -0.13
CA ARG A 30 9.05 -24.25 0.07
C ARG A 30 9.45 -22.89 0.62
N ARG A 31 10.43 -22.84 1.53
CA ARG A 31 10.96 -21.59 2.09
C ARG A 31 11.74 -20.79 1.04
N LEU A 32 12.54 -21.46 0.21
CA LEU A 32 13.26 -20.82 -0.89
C LEU A 32 12.30 -20.27 -1.94
N GLN A 33 11.22 -21.01 -2.19
CA GLN A 33 10.18 -20.62 -3.12
C GLN A 33 9.33 -19.47 -2.57
N GLN A 34 9.01 -19.46 -1.28
CA GLN A 34 8.47 -18.28 -0.60
C GLN A 34 9.41 -17.09 -0.65
N GLN A 35 10.72 -17.28 -0.41
CA GLN A 35 11.69 -16.19 -0.50
C GLN A 35 11.85 -15.68 -1.95
N TYR A 36 11.74 -16.55 -2.94
CA TYR A 36 11.74 -16.18 -4.35
C TYR A 36 10.44 -15.49 -4.76
N ASP A 37 9.30 -15.95 -4.26
CA ASP A 37 8.00 -15.31 -4.47
C ASP A 37 7.97 -13.93 -3.80
N ASP A 38 8.42 -13.82 -2.54
CA ASP A 38 8.60 -12.56 -1.81
C ASP A 38 9.60 -11.62 -2.50
N LEU A 39 10.68 -12.15 -3.08
CA LEU A 39 11.67 -11.36 -3.83
C LEU A 39 11.14 -10.98 -5.21
N SER A 40 10.39 -11.84 -5.89
CA SER A 40 9.77 -11.55 -7.19
C SER A 40 8.60 -10.57 -7.06
N HIS A 41 7.88 -10.62 -5.93
CA HIS A 41 6.88 -9.64 -5.54
C HIS A 41 7.57 -8.34 -5.07
N GLY A 42 8.72 -8.43 -4.39
CA GLY A 42 9.52 -7.27 -3.96
C GLY A 42 10.31 -6.57 -5.06
N LEU A 43 10.57 -7.21 -6.20
CA LEU A 43 11.24 -6.62 -7.36
C LEU A 43 10.25 -6.13 -8.44
N GLY A 44 8.95 -6.41 -8.26
CA GLY A 44 7.86 -5.90 -9.08
C GLY A 44 6.99 -4.91 -8.31
N SER A 45 7.32 -3.62 -8.47
CA SER A 45 6.47 -2.43 -8.25
C SER A 45 6.04 -1.97 -6.85
N ASP A 46 6.24 -2.68 -5.74
CA ASP A 46 5.77 -2.15 -4.44
C ASP A 46 6.72 -1.14 -3.77
N GLU A 47 6.57 0.13 -4.16
CA GLU A 47 7.35 1.23 -3.58
C GLU A 47 6.81 1.68 -2.21
N PRO A 48 7.68 2.13 -1.28
CA PRO A 48 7.24 2.88 -0.11
C PRO A 48 6.45 4.13 -0.50
N ILE A 49 5.46 4.50 0.28
CA ILE A 49 4.75 5.77 0.11
C ILE A 49 5.41 6.81 1.00
N THR A 50 5.92 7.89 0.41
CA THR A 50 6.23 9.10 1.18
C THR A 50 5.06 10.05 1.08
N ALA A 51 4.44 10.36 2.21
CA ALA A 51 3.32 11.28 2.29
C ALA A 51 3.73 12.54 3.03
N THR A 52 3.13 13.66 2.67
CA THR A 52 3.30 14.92 3.40
C THR A 52 1.94 15.54 3.65
N THR A 53 1.62 15.76 4.92
CA THR A 53 0.44 16.51 5.35
C THR A 53 0.85 17.85 5.93
N THR A 54 0.26 18.93 5.41
CA THR A 54 0.52 20.30 5.89
C THR A 54 -0.76 20.95 6.37
N PHE A 55 -0.72 21.59 7.54
CA PHE A 55 -1.84 22.32 8.15
C PHE A 55 -1.32 23.49 9.01
N LYS A 56 -2.25 24.25 9.60
CA LYS A 56 -1.92 25.25 10.62
C LYS A 56 -2.31 24.76 12.01
N ASP A 57 -1.42 24.96 12.99
CA ASP A 57 -1.74 24.74 14.40
C ASP A 57 -2.72 25.81 14.94
N LYS A 58 -3.13 25.66 16.20
CA LYS A 58 -4.03 26.63 16.87
C LYS A 58 -3.43 28.03 17.03
N LYS A 59 -2.11 28.18 16.91
CA LYS A 59 -1.38 29.45 16.98
C LYS A 59 -1.17 30.06 15.58
N GLY A 60 -1.57 29.36 14.52
CA GLY A 60 -1.41 29.77 13.12
C GLY A 60 -0.07 29.39 12.49
N ASN A 61 0.77 28.63 13.19
CA ASN A 61 2.04 28.14 12.64
C ASN A 61 1.79 27.04 11.62
N ALA A 62 2.54 27.04 10.53
CA ALA A 62 2.51 25.95 9.56
C ALA A 62 3.23 24.72 10.13
N ILE A 63 2.55 23.57 10.08
CA ILE A 63 3.06 22.26 10.47
C ILE A 63 3.07 21.38 9.23
N SER A 64 4.16 20.65 9.02
CA SER A 64 4.28 19.64 7.97
C SER A 64 4.74 18.32 8.60
N ILE A 65 3.95 17.27 8.38
CA ILE A 65 4.24 15.89 8.77
C ILE A 65 4.64 15.16 7.50
N THR A 66 5.87 14.65 7.44
CA THR A 66 6.40 13.93 6.29
C THR A 66 6.99 12.61 6.75
N ASP A 67 6.41 11.51 6.30
CA ASP A 67 6.85 10.17 6.67
C ASP A 67 6.83 9.21 5.49
N THR A 68 7.61 8.13 5.62
CA THR A 68 7.73 7.08 4.61
C THR A 68 7.17 5.77 5.16
N TYR A 69 6.08 5.32 4.55
CA TYR A 69 5.34 4.12 4.89
C TYR A 69 5.72 2.95 3.99
N ARG A 70 5.88 1.77 4.57
CA ARG A 70 6.37 0.55 3.91
C ARG A 70 5.34 -0.57 3.99
N PHE A 71 5.65 -1.67 3.33
CA PHE A 71 4.81 -2.87 3.35
C PHE A 71 4.95 -3.63 4.68
N LYS A 72 3.86 -4.22 5.16
CA LYS A 72 3.90 -5.23 6.22
C LYS A 72 4.05 -6.61 5.58
N SER A 73 5.28 -7.12 5.54
CA SER A 73 5.60 -8.43 4.96
C SER A 73 4.59 -9.50 5.45
N ALA A 74 4.01 -10.25 4.51
CA ALA A 74 3.03 -11.33 4.69
C ALA A 74 1.53 -11.00 4.72
N ASN A 75 1.05 -9.77 4.45
CA ASN A 75 -0.39 -9.51 4.34
C ASN A 75 -0.84 -8.97 2.96
N TYR A 76 -1.39 -9.86 2.12
CA TYR A 76 -1.99 -9.54 0.82
C TYR A 76 -3.23 -8.63 0.92
N GLN A 77 -3.75 -8.38 2.13
CA GLN A 77 -4.94 -7.56 2.35
C GLN A 77 -4.66 -6.05 2.31
N THR A 78 -3.39 -5.62 2.28
CA THR A 78 -3.04 -4.21 2.32
C THR A 78 -2.98 -3.58 0.92
N GLN A 79 -3.22 -4.34 -0.15
CA GLN A 79 -3.37 -3.77 -1.49
C GLN A 79 -4.12 -4.72 -2.42
N TYR A 80 -5.19 -4.26 -3.05
CA TYR A 80 -5.99 -5.10 -3.91
C TYR A 80 -6.89 -4.30 -4.83
N MET A 81 -7.40 -5.00 -5.84
CA MET A 81 -8.41 -4.54 -6.76
C MET A 81 -9.47 -5.63 -6.90
N ILE A 82 -10.73 -5.28 -6.63
CA ILE A 82 -11.87 -6.19 -6.73
C ILE A 82 -12.78 -5.73 -7.87
N LYS A 83 -13.07 -6.63 -8.81
CA LYS A 83 -14.04 -6.34 -9.87
C LYS A 83 -15.47 -6.41 -9.32
N GLN A 84 -16.23 -5.34 -9.53
CA GLN A 84 -17.63 -5.25 -9.15
C GLN A 84 -18.54 -5.79 -10.26
N ALA A 85 -19.80 -6.11 -9.89
CA ALA A 85 -20.79 -6.65 -10.82
C ALA A 85 -21.12 -5.70 -11.99
N ASP A 86 -20.98 -4.38 -11.79
CA ASP A 86 -21.19 -3.35 -12.81
C ASP A 86 -19.96 -3.14 -13.73
N GLY A 87 -18.89 -3.90 -13.53
CA GLY A 87 -17.66 -3.81 -14.31
C GLY A 87 -16.67 -2.74 -13.84
N THR A 88 -16.98 -2.00 -12.77
CA THR A 88 -16.02 -1.11 -12.10
C THR A 88 -15.07 -1.91 -11.21
N TYR A 89 -13.98 -1.27 -10.77
CA TYR A 89 -13.01 -1.85 -9.85
C TYR A 89 -12.93 -1.03 -8.57
N TYR A 90 -13.11 -1.68 -7.42
CA TYR A 90 -12.74 -1.10 -6.13
C TYR A 90 -11.25 -1.33 -5.91
N ILE A 91 -10.50 -0.26 -5.70
CA ILE A 91 -9.06 -0.28 -5.47
C ILE A 91 -8.78 0.15 -4.05
N TYR A 92 -7.89 -0.58 -3.38
CA TYR A 92 -7.39 -0.27 -2.04
C TYR A 92 -5.88 -0.47 -2.00
N PHE A 93 -5.17 0.41 -1.32
CA PHE A 93 -3.83 0.15 -0.85
C PHE A 93 -3.55 0.87 0.45
N GLU A 94 -2.65 0.29 1.24
CA GLU A 94 -2.23 0.78 2.53
C GLU A 94 -0.77 0.44 2.77
N ARG A 95 -0.07 1.35 3.44
CA ARG A 95 1.33 1.22 3.88
C ARG A 95 1.43 1.71 5.32
N PHE A 96 2.37 1.15 6.07
CA PHE A 96 2.55 1.43 7.51
C PHE A 96 4.03 1.67 7.86
N VAL A 97 4.31 2.37 8.96
CA VAL A 97 5.69 2.46 9.51
C VAL A 97 6.03 1.19 10.30
N ASP A 98 5.05 0.62 11.01
CA ASP A 98 5.26 -0.47 11.95
C ASP A 98 4.22 -1.61 11.85
N VAL A 99 4.47 -2.67 12.63
CA VAL A 99 3.60 -3.86 12.68
C VAL A 99 2.30 -3.64 13.47
N GLN A 100 2.17 -2.54 14.21
CA GLN A 100 1.04 -2.26 15.10
C GLN A 100 -0.05 -1.40 14.45
N TRP A 101 0.18 -0.90 13.23
CA TRP A 101 -0.78 -0.08 12.47
C TRP A 101 -1.07 1.27 13.13
N ASN A 102 -0.12 1.78 13.90
CA ASN A 102 -0.26 3.09 14.57
C ASN A 102 -0.02 4.26 13.61
N GLU A 103 0.73 4.01 12.53
CA GLU A 103 1.15 5.01 11.56
C GLU A 103 1.11 4.45 10.15
N GLY A 104 0.50 5.19 9.23
CA GLY A 104 0.23 4.68 7.90
C GLY A 104 -0.48 5.66 6.99
N LEU A 105 -0.56 5.24 5.73
CA LEU A 105 -1.39 5.86 4.73
C LEU A 105 -2.20 4.78 4.03
N ALA A 106 -3.52 4.98 3.99
CA ALA A 106 -4.45 4.14 3.25
C ALA A 106 -5.20 4.98 2.22
N MET A 107 -5.49 4.37 1.08
CA MET A 107 -6.31 4.97 0.03
C MET A 107 -7.27 3.94 -0.55
N SER A 108 -8.48 4.40 -0.85
CA SER A 108 -9.42 3.66 -1.68
C SER A 108 -10.15 4.55 -2.69
N PHE A 109 -10.58 3.95 -3.79
CA PHE A 109 -11.41 4.59 -4.82
C PHE A 109 -12.07 3.54 -5.71
N ILE A 110 -13.07 3.98 -6.49
CA ILE A 110 -13.67 3.18 -7.56
C ILE A 110 -13.17 3.69 -8.91
N TYR A 111 -12.71 2.79 -9.76
CA TYR A 111 -12.29 3.06 -11.13
C TYR A 111 -13.21 2.39 -12.14
N ASN A 112 -13.71 3.17 -13.11
CA ASN A 112 -14.44 2.64 -14.25
C ASN A 112 -13.48 2.50 -15.46
N PRO A 113 -13.18 1.27 -15.91
CA PRO A 113 -12.23 1.05 -17.00
C PRO A 113 -12.74 1.54 -18.37
N ALA A 114 -14.06 1.62 -18.56
CA ALA A 114 -14.69 2.03 -19.81
C ALA A 114 -14.69 3.55 -19.98
N THR A 115 -14.97 4.31 -18.91
CA THR A 115 -15.04 5.78 -18.95
C THR A 115 -13.78 6.46 -18.45
N LYS A 116 -12.88 5.71 -17.80
CA LYS A 116 -11.69 6.23 -17.08
C LYS A 116 -12.05 7.10 -15.87
N GLU A 117 -13.31 7.10 -15.45
CA GLU A 117 -13.78 7.86 -14.30
C GLU A 117 -13.30 7.25 -12.98
N ILE A 118 -12.98 8.12 -12.03
CA ILE A 118 -12.63 7.79 -10.65
C ILE A 118 -13.67 8.42 -9.73
N SER A 119 -14.19 7.64 -8.79
CA SER A 119 -15.18 8.11 -7.81
C SER A 119 -14.91 7.55 -6.41
N ARG A 120 -15.62 8.09 -5.42
CA ARG A 120 -15.59 7.66 -4.01
C ARG A 120 -14.17 7.59 -3.43
N GLN A 121 -13.34 8.57 -3.78
CA GLN A 121 -11.98 8.67 -3.27
C GLN A 121 -12.00 8.87 -1.76
N GLN A 122 -11.18 8.07 -1.08
CA GLN A 122 -10.96 8.15 0.35
C GLN A 122 -9.48 7.98 0.65
N VAL A 123 -8.95 8.82 1.53
CA VAL A 123 -7.57 8.72 2.02
C VAL A 123 -7.57 8.90 3.53
N PHE A 124 -6.76 8.07 4.17
CA PHE A 124 -6.41 8.16 5.57
C PHE A 124 -4.91 8.38 5.66
N HIS A 125 -4.49 9.34 6.47
CA HIS A 125 -3.09 9.51 6.83
C HIS A 125 -3.02 9.70 8.34
N TYR A 126 -2.24 8.86 8.99
CA TYR A 126 -2.16 8.77 10.44
C TYR A 126 -0.71 8.53 10.85
N TRP A 127 -0.29 9.19 11.93
CA TRP A 127 1.11 9.30 12.34
C TRP A 127 1.20 9.31 13.87
N ASP A 128 2.43 9.25 14.41
CA ASP A 128 2.65 9.17 15.85
C ASP A 128 2.08 10.36 16.63
N ASP A 129 1.68 10.10 17.87
CA ASP A 129 0.82 10.98 18.63
C ASP A 129 1.53 12.29 19.06
N ASN A 130 0.94 13.44 18.70
CA ASN A 130 1.35 14.74 19.22
C ASN A 130 0.22 15.34 20.07
N ALA A 131 0.51 15.69 21.31
CA ALA A 131 -0.47 16.30 22.21
C ALA A 131 -1.08 17.63 21.71
N GLU A 132 -0.48 18.30 20.72
CA GLU A 132 -0.91 19.62 20.23
C GLU A 132 -2.00 19.57 19.14
N TYR A 133 -2.14 18.45 18.41
CA TYR A 133 -3.07 18.28 17.29
C TYR A 133 -3.41 16.80 17.09
N ASN A 134 -4.53 16.49 16.44
CA ASN A 134 -4.84 15.07 16.18
C ASN A 134 -3.86 14.49 15.15
N SER A 135 -3.42 13.27 15.41
CA SER A 135 -2.38 12.60 14.64
C SER A 135 -2.96 11.80 13.47
N PHE A 136 -4.00 12.37 12.85
CA PHE A 136 -4.86 11.69 11.89
C PHE A 136 -5.58 12.69 11.00
N VAL A 137 -5.70 12.36 9.72
CA VAL A 137 -6.60 13.01 8.78
C VAL A 137 -7.33 11.98 7.90
N GLN A 138 -8.64 12.17 7.71
CA GLN A 138 -9.43 11.39 6.75
C GLN A 138 -10.13 12.29 5.74
N TYR A 139 -9.77 12.12 4.48
CA TYR A 139 -10.48 12.69 3.34
C TYR A 139 -11.47 11.66 2.81
N ASN A 140 -12.74 12.03 2.70
CA ASN A 140 -13.77 11.17 2.10
C ASN A 140 -14.69 12.03 1.22
N VAL A 141 -14.51 11.93 -0.10
CA VAL A 141 -15.25 12.78 -1.06
C VAL A 141 -16.75 12.50 -1.02
N ALA A 142 -17.15 11.26 -0.73
CA ALA A 142 -18.57 10.89 -0.69
C ALA A 142 -19.30 11.47 0.55
N GLN A 143 -18.57 11.77 1.62
CA GLN A 143 -19.15 12.29 2.86
C GLN A 143 -18.93 13.80 3.04
N TYR A 144 -17.80 14.33 2.54
CA TYR A 144 -17.34 15.68 2.82
C TYR A 144 -16.94 16.42 1.54
N SER A 145 -17.72 16.28 0.45
CA SER A 145 -17.44 16.91 -0.84
C SER A 145 -17.26 18.43 -0.74
N ASP A 146 -17.98 19.06 0.18
CA ASP A 146 -17.93 20.51 0.36
C ASP A 146 -16.62 20.93 1.02
N GLY A 147 -15.82 21.68 0.27
CA GLY A 147 -14.55 22.19 0.74
C GLY A 147 -13.40 21.17 0.68
N LEU A 148 -13.60 20.02 0.01
CA LEU A 148 -12.53 19.11 -0.40
C LEU A 148 -12.22 19.27 -1.89
N LYS A 149 -10.94 19.38 -2.22
CA LYS A 149 -10.42 19.24 -3.58
C LYS A 149 -9.51 18.01 -3.61
N PHE A 150 -9.88 17.03 -4.41
CA PHE A 150 -9.15 15.78 -4.55
C PHE A 150 -8.59 15.69 -5.97
N ASP A 151 -7.27 15.79 -6.11
CA ASP A 151 -6.55 15.65 -7.37
C ASP A 151 -5.84 14.29 -7.37
N LEU A 152 -6.32 13.38 -8.22
CA LEU A 152 -5.77 12.05 -8.41
C LEU A 152 -5.37 11.90 -9.87
N ASN A 153 -4.08 11.83 -10.12
CA ASN A 153 -3.51 11.57 -11.44
C ASN A 153 -3.15 10.08 -11.54
N LEU A 154 -4.04 9.27 -12.10
CA LEU A 154 -3.80 7.86 -12.36
C LEU A 154 -2.97 7.72 -13.66
N ARG A 155 -1.64 7.60 -13.51
CA ARG A 155 -0.72 7.50 -14.65
C ARG A 155 -0.81 6.15 -15.34
N GLU A 156 -0.94 5.07 -14.56
CA GLU A 156 -1.03 3.70 -15.05
C GLU A 156 -1.99 2.88 -14.19
N LEU A 157 -2.82 2.08 -14.85
CA LEU A 157 -3.56 0.98 -14.23
C LEU A 157 -3.79 -0.12 -15.27
N ASP A 158 -3.14 -1.26 -15.08
CA ASP A 158 -3.39 -2.46 -15.84
C ASP A 158 -4.23 -3.43 -15.00
N VAL A 159 -5.52 -3.51 -15.34
CA VAL A 159 -6.49 -4.35 -14.62
C VAL A 159 -6.23 -5.85 -14.77
N SER A 160 -5.38 -6.27 -15.72
CA SER A 160 -5.04 -7.67 -15.95
C SER A 160 -3.80 -8.12 -15.15
N THR A 161 -2.87 -7.21 -14.89
CA THR A 161 -1.63 -7.49 -14.16
C THR A 161 -1.61 -6.93 -12.74
N GLY A 162 -2.48 -5.97 -12.44
CA GLY A 162 -2.55 -5.28 -11.16
C GLY A 162 -1.56 -4.12 -11.03
N ASN A 163 -0.75 -3.85 -12.05
CA ASN A 163 0.18 -2.73 -12.03
C ASN A 163 -0.58 -1.42 -11.91
N ILE A 164 -0.12 -0.55 -11.01
CA ILE A 164 -0.72 0.75 -10.76
C ILE A 164 0.36 1.78 -10.46
N SER A 165 0.15 3.00 -10.94
CA SER A 165 1.00 4.15 -10.61
C SER A 165 0.16 5.44 -10.62
N LEU A 166 0.25 6.23 -9.55
CA LEU A 166 -0.54 7.45 -9.36
C LEU A 166 0.18 8.53 -8.55
N ASP A 167 -0.29 9.77 -8.70
CA ASP A 167 -0.02 10.89 -7.79
C ASP A 167 -1.33 11.36 -7.17
N VAL A 168 -1.26 11.77 -5.91
CA VAL A 168 -2.39 12.32 -5.18
C VAL A 168 -2.00 13.63 -4.53
N LYS A 169 -2.87 14.63 -4.69
CA LYS A 169 -2.86 15.87 -3.94
C LYS A 169 -4.27 16.20 -3.47
N ILE A 170 -4.43 16.39 -2.17
CA ILE A 170 -5.71 16.66 -1.54
C ILE A 170 -5.60 17.96 -0.77
N GLU A 171 -6.60 18.82 -0.91
CA GLU A 171 -6.74 20.07 -0.18
C GLU A 171 -8.09 20.11 0.51
N GLY A 172 -8.07 20.22 1.82
CA GLY A 172 -9.23 20.47 2.67
C GLY A 172 -9.23 21.92 3.15
N THR A 173 -10.31 22.62 2.86
CA THR A 173 -10.56 23.99 3.33
C THR A 173 -11.00 23.99 4.80
N GLU A 174 -11.16 25.18 5.39
CA GLU A 174 -11.79 25.32 6.71
C GLU A 174 -13.23 24.80 6.76
N VAL A 175 -13.98 24.87 5.65
CA VAL A 175 -15.36 24.35 5.58
C VAL A 175 -15.34 22.84 5.79
N TYR A 176 -14.41 22.16 5.13
CA TYR A 176 -14.20 20.74 5.31
C TYR A 176 -13.81 20.41 6.75
N THR A 177 -12.80 21.08 7.32
CA THR A 177 -12.31 20.74 8.67
C THR A 177 -13.24 21.15 9.81
N LYS A 178 -14.26 21.98 9.55
CA LYS A 178 -15.36 22.24 10.49
C LYS A 178 -16.49 21.21 10.41
N THR A 179 -16.63 20.54 9.26
CA THR A 179 -17.71 19.57 8.99
C THR A 179 -17.29 18.14 9.31
N ALA A 180 -16.04 17.78 9.01
CA ALA A 180 -15.50 16.47 9.36
C ALA A 180 -15.45 16.29 10.90
N PRO A 181 -15.69 15.08 11.42
CA PRO A 181 -15.48 14.76 12.83
C PRO A 181 -14.11 15.25 13.32
N SER A 182 -14.06 15.81 14.53
CA SER A 182 -12.87 16.48 15.03
C SER A 182 -11.64 15.58 15.09
N TYR A 183 -11.81 14.28 15.31
CA TYR A 183 -10.74 13.28 15.33
C TYR A 183 -10.27 12.83 13.93
N TYR A 184 -10.93 13.29 12.86
CA TYR A 184 -10.54 13.05 11.46
C TYR A 184 -9.79 14.21 10.83
N VAL A 185 -9.46 15.24 11.61
CA VAL A 185 -8.70 16.39 11.14
C VAL A 185 -7.66 16.79 12.20
N PRO A 186 -6.47 17.26 11.82
CA PRO A 186 -5.44 17.63 12.79
C PRO A 186 -5.87 18.79 13.67
N VAL A 187 -6.49 19.80 13.06
CA VAL A 187 -6.99 21.00 13.73
C VAL A 187 -8.29 21.44 13.08
N VAL A 188 -9.39 21.39 13.84
CA VAL A 188 -10.72 21.84 13.39
C VAL A 188 -10.66 23.31 12.99
N GLY A 189 -11.20 23.62 11.80
CA GLY A 189 -11.27 24.97 11.27
C GLY A 189 -9.98 25.53 10.70
N SER A 190 -8.91 24.72 10.60
CA SER A 190 -7.72 25.08 9.82
C SER A 190 -7.70 24.30 8.50
N PRO A 191 -7.25 24.90 7.38
CA PRO A 191 -7.02 24.14 6.15
C PRO A 191 -5.95 23.07 6.35
N VAL A 192 -6.06 21.98 5.60
CA VAL A 192 -5.12 20.86 5.61
C VAL A 192 -4.91 20.37 4.19
N SER A 193 -3.70 19.95 3.86
CA SER A 193 -3.40 19.35 2.55
C SER A 193 -2.55 18.12 2.73
N THR A 194 -2.72 17.13 1.86
CA THR A 194 -1.92 15.91 1.85
C THR A 194 -1.50 15.56 0.43
N SER A 195 -0.24 15.20 0.23
CA SER A 195 0.26 14.73 -1.06
C SER A 195 1.13 13.49 -0.90
N PHE A 196 1.02 12.58 -1.86
CA PHE A 196 1.85 11.39 -1.96
C PHE A 196 1.79 10.81 -3.37
N SER A 197 2.68 9.88 -3.67
CA SER A 197 2.66 9.07 -4.89
C SER A 197 2.66 7.60 -4.53
N PHE A 198 2.09 6.77 -5.40
CA PHE A 198 2.08 5.33 -5.23
C PHE A 198 2.40 4.65 -6.56
N THR A 199 3.31 3.69 -6.50
CA THR A 199 3.57 2.70 -7.55
C THR A 199 3.49 1.34 -6.86
N GLY A 200 2.79 0.38 -7.47
CA GLY A 200 2.47 -0.89 -6.80
C GLY A 200 1.97 -1.99 -7.72
N LYS A 201 1.77 -3.19 -7.15
CA LYS A 201 1.05 -4.29 -7.80
C LYS A 201 -0.13 -4.76 -6.96
N LEU A 202 -1.35 -4.45 -7.38
CA LEU A 202 -2.56 -4.84 -6.69
C LEU A 202 -2.85 -6.33 -6.87
N GLY A 203 -3.22 -7.02 -5.78
CA GLY A 203 -3.84 -8.34 -5.88
C GLY A 203 -5.20 -8.25 -6.58
N ILE A 204 -5.46 -9.11 -7.55
CA ILE A 204 -6.71 -9.09 -8.35
C ILE A 204 -7.67 -10.16 -7.82
N PHE A 205 -8.92 -9.77 -7.56
CA PHE A 205 -9.98 -10.63 -7.03
C PHE A 205 -11.29 -10.48 -7.81
#